data_AF-A0A7C5HNI8-F1
#
_entry.id   AF-A0A7C5HNI8-F1
#
_cell.length_a   1.000
_cell.length_b   1.000
_cell.length_c   1.000
_cell.angle_alpha   90.00
_cell.angle_beta   90.00
_cell.angle_gamma   90.00
#
_symmetry.space_group_name_H-M   'P 1'
#
loop_
_entity.id
_entity.type
_entity.pdbx_description
1 polymer ?
#
loop_
_entity_poly.entity_id
_entity_poly.type
_entity_poly.pdbx_seq_one_letter_code
_entity_poly.pdbx_strand_id
1 'polypeptide(L)'
;MAKRKEQKKEKREERGKESRHLREAIEEIKQRFGEGAIMKLKEARPVDVDVIPTGSISLDKVLGVGGIPRGRVIEIYGPESTGKSTLALHICAEAQKKDGVAAFVDVEHALDPDYAKRIGVNIDDLLISQPDSGEQALQIVETLVHSGEVDVIIVDSVAALAPKAEIAGEMGDFRIGLQARLMSSALRKLSAAIAKTKTAVVFLNQTRMKIGV
;
A
#
# COMPACT_ATOMS: atom_id res chain seq x y z
N MET A 1 -33.38 33.92 18.36
CA MET A 1 -32.16 33.14 18.01
C MET A 1 -31.55 32.38 19.20
N ALA A 2 -31.66 32.89 20.45
CA ALA A 2 -31.15 32.21 21.65
C ALA A 2 -31.78 30.83 21.93
N LYS A 3 -33.12 30.71 21.93
CA LYS A 3 -33.83 29.42 22.14
C LYS A 3 -33.45 28.30 21.16
N ARG A 4 -33.11 28.63 19.91
CA ARG A 4 -32.66 27.65 18.89
C ARG A 4 -31.22 27.18 19.12
N LYS A 5 -30.37 27.99 19.78
CA LYS A 5 -29.00 27.62 20.16
C LYS A 5 -29.01 26.74 21.42
N GLU A 6 -29.90 27.02 22.37
CA GLU A 6 -30.12 26.20 23.58
C GLU A 6 -30.64 24.79 23.22
N GLN A 7 -31.69 24.69 22.40
CA GLN A 7 -32.21 23.40 21.94
C GLN A 7 -31.21 22.58 21.10
N LYS A 8 -30.30 23.25 20.38
CA LYS A 8 -29.19 22.58 19.67
C LYS A 8 -28.10 22.10 20.61
N LYS A 9 -27.90 22.76 21.76
CA LYS A 9 -26.93 22.38 22.78
C LYS A 9 -27.43 21.18 23.58
N GLU A 10 -28.70 21.21 24.01
CA GLU A 10 -29.38 20.09 24.68
C GLU A 10 -29.43 18.82 23.80
N LYS A 11 -29.81 18.93 22.51
CA LYS A 11 -29.78 17.79 21.57
C LYS A 11 -28.39 17.22 21.33
N ARG A 12 -27.33 18.02 21.54
CA ARG A 12 -25.93 17.60 21.37
C ARG A 12 -25.40 16.93 22.65
N GLU A 13 -25.89 17.36 23.81
CA GLU A 13 -25.64 16.73 25.11
C GLU A 13 -26.37 15.37 25.24
N GLU A 14 -27.60 15.25 24.72
CA GLU A 14 -28.33 13.97 24.64
C GLU A 14 -27.67 12.95 23.71
N ARG A 15 -27.14 13.39 22.56
CA ARG A 15 -26.33 12.56 21.65
C ARG A 15 -24.97 12.15 22.23
N GLY A 16 -24.54 12.76 23.33
CA GLY A 16 -23.28 12.47 24.03
C GLY A 16 -23.36 11.29 25.01
N LYS A 17 -24.56 10.82 25.36
CA LYS A 17 -24.74 9.57 26.11
C LYS A 17 -24.71 8.41 25.12
N GLU A 18 -23.56 7.76 25.06
CA GLU A 18 -23.39 6.46 24.43
C GLU A 18 -24.56 5.55 24.80
N SER A 19 -25.32 5.07 23.80
CA SER A 19 -26.55 4.33 24.04
C SER A 19 -26.23 3.07 24.84
N ARG A 20 -27.11 2.70 25.77
CA ARG A 20 -26.95 1.49 26.59
C ARG A 20 -26.69 0.25 25.72
N HIS A 21 -27.40 0.14 24.60
CA HIS A 21 -27.27 -0.96 23.65
C HIS A 21 -25.88 -0.99 22.99
N LEU A 22 -25.30 0.18 22.69
CA LEU A 22 -23.95 0.27 22.12
C LEU A 22 -22.90 -0.18 23.14
N ARG A 23 -23.06 0.16 24.42
CA ARG A 23 -22.15 -0.31 25.46
C ARG A 23 -22.22 -1.81 25.68
N GLU A 24 -23.44 -2.36 25.74
CA GLU A 24 -23.65 -3.81 25.86
C GLU A 24 -23.03 -4.57 24.67
N ALA A 25 -23.20 -4.06 23.44
CA ALA A 25 -22.56 -4.64 22.26
C ALA A 25 -21.02 -4.54 22.30
N ILE A 26 -20.46 -3.41 22.75
CA ILE A 26 -19.00 -3.25 22.91
C ILE A 26 -18.44 -4.26 23.93
N GLU A 27 -19.11 -4.43 25.07
CA GLU A 27 -18.69 -5.41 26.09
C GLU A 27 -18.81 -6.85 25.60
N GLU A 28 -19.88 -7.19 24.88
CA GLU A 28 -20.02 -8.52 24.28
C GLU A 28 -18.88 -8.82 23.31
N ILE A 29 -18.51 -7.85 22.47
CA ILE A 29 -17.39 -8.00 21.53
C ILE A 29 -16.07 -8.19 22.28
N LYS A 30 -15.82 -7.40 23.34
CA LYS A 30 -14.61 -7.53 24.17
C LYS A 30 -14.51 -8.89 24.87
N GLN A 31 -15.62 -9.39 25.41
CA GLN A 31 -15.65 -10.71 26.07
C GLN A 31 -15.40 -11.85 25.07
N ARG A 32 -15.96 -11.75 23.86
CA ARG A 32 -15.86 -12.81 22.84
C ARG A 32 -14.53 -12.81 22.11
N PHE A 33 -13.94 -11.64 21.86
CA PHE A 33 -12.80 -11.48 20.95
C PHE A 33 -11.58 -10.79 21.59
N GLY A 34 -11.66 -10.43 22.88
CA GLY A 34 -10.59 -9.79 23.66
C GLY A 34 -10.72 -8.25 23.73
N GLU A 35 -10.06 -7.65 24.72
CA GLU A 35 -10.10 -6.19 24.99
C GLU A 35 -9.70 -5.30 23.80
N GLY A 36 -8.88 -5.83 22.87
CA GLY A 36 -8.43 -5.11 21.68
C GLY A 36 -9.38 -5.20 20.48
N ALA A 37 -10.43 -6.03 20.54
CA ALA A 37 -11.32 -6.27 19.40
C ALA A 37 -12.17 -5.06 19.02
N ILE A 38 -12.45 -4.17 19.98
CA ILE A 38 -13.15 -2.92 19.74
C ILE A 38 -12.71 -1.87 20.77
N MET A 39 -12.32 -0.70 20.28
CA MET A 39 -11.90 0.44 21.10
C MET A 39 -12.29 1.74 20.42
N LYS A 40 -12.46 2.81 21.20
CA LYS A 40 -12.65 4.13 20.59
C LYS A 40 -11.34 4.53 19.93
N LEU A 41 -11.41 5.15 18.75
CA LEU A 41 -10.21 5.56 18.02
C LEU A 41 -9.30 6.51 18.84
N LYS A 42 -9.89 7.29 19.76
CA LYS A 42 -9.14 8.14 20.71
C LYS A 42 -8.36 7.37 21.78
N GLU A 43 -8.78 6.15 22.07
CA GLU A 43 -8.15 5.22 23.04
C GLU A 43 -7.10 4.36 22.34
N ALA A 44 -7.14 4.25 21.01
CA ALA A 44 -6.02 3.75 20.24
C ALA A 44 -4.85 4.72 20.44
N ARG A 45 -3.75 4.21 21.01
CA ARG A 45 -2.52 4.99 21.14
C ARG A 45 -2.13 5.51 19.74
N PRO A 46 -1.68 6.77 19.61
CA PRO A 46 -1.02 7.21 18.40
C PRO A 46 0.08 6.19 18.10
N VAL A 47 -0.09 5.42 17.03
CA VAL A 47 0.98 4.57 16.54
C VAL A 47 1.94 5.54 15.89
N ASP A 48 3.14 5.67 16.42
CA ASP A 48 4.20 6.41 15.75
C ASP A 48 4.40 5.71 14.40
N VAL A 49 4.00 6.38 13.32
CA VAL A 49 4.01 5.78 11.99
C VAL A 49 5.40 6.00 11.45
N ASP A 50 6.18 4.93 11.43
CA ASP A 50 7.47 4.95 10.74
C ASP A 50 7.26 5.11 9.22
N VAL A 51 8.05 5.97 8.59
CA VAL A 51 7.83 6.45 7.22
C VAL A 51 9.10 6.51 6.38
N ILE A 52 8.93 6.29 5.08
CA ILE A 52 9.91 6.53 4.04
C ILE A 52 9.50 7.81 3.30
N PRO A 53 10.31 8.89 3.31
CA PRO A 53 10.02 10.11 2.56
C PRO A 53 9.83 9.81 1.08
N THR A 54 8.98 10.57 0.41
CA THR A 54 8.72 10.36 -1.03
C THR A 54 9.77 11.00 -1.95
N GLY A 55 10.67 11.80 -1.38
CA GLY A 55 11.56 12.68 -2.14
C GLY A 55 10.90 13.99 -2.58
N SER A 56 9.61 14.17 -2.26
CA SER A 56 8.85 15.39 -2.54
C SER A 56 8.30 16.01 -1.26
N ILE A 57 8.85 17.16 -0.88
CA ILE A 57 8.45 17.91 0.33
C ILE A 57 6.95 18.22 0.34
N SER A 58 6.39 18.57 -0.83
CA SER A 58 4.96 18.90 -0.95
C SER A 58 4.09 17.66 -0.75
N LEU A 59 4.49 16.51 -1.29
CA LEU A 59 3.75 15.26 -1.14
C LEU A 59 3.83 14.76 0.30
N ASP A 60 5.02 14.74 0.90
CA ASP A 60 5.23 14.32 2.30
C ASP A 60 4.37 15.14 3.27
N LYS A 61 4.26 16.44 3.03
CA LYS A 61 3.40 17.33 3.81
C LYS A 61 1.91 16.99 3.67
N VAL A 62 1.44 16.69 2.46
CA VAL A 62 0.02 16.38 2.20
C VAL A 62 -0.36 15.00 2.72
N LEU A 63 0.57 14.04 2.73
CA LEU A 63 0.36 12.72 3.35
C LEU A 63 0.18 12.82 4.88
N GLY A 64 0.56 13.94 5.50
CA GLY A 64 0.31 14.24 6.92
C GLY A 64 1.20 13.48 7.91
N VAL A 65 1.87 12.43 7.45
CA VAL A 65 2.84 11.63 8.22
C VAL A 65 4.28 11.83 7.76
N GLY A 66 4.53 12.64 6.72
CA GLY A 66 5.87 12.96 6.25
C GLY A 66 6.49 11.96 5.27
N GLY A 67 5.70 11.04 4.70
CA GLY A 67 6.17 10.05 3.74
C GLY A 67 5.18 8.90 3.57
N ILE A 68 5.59 7.83 2.90
CA ILE A 68 4.81 6.59 2.84
C ILE A 68 5.00 5.77 4.13
N PRO A 69 3.93 5.19 4.69
CA PRO A 69 4.01 4.41 5.91
C PRO A 69 4.66 3.04 5.67
N ARG A 70 5.61 2.67 6.53
CA ARG A 70 6.20 1.33 6.57
C ARG A 70 5.20 0.27 7.01
N GLY A 71 5.41 -0.96 6.52
CA GLY A 71 4.53 -2.09 6.81
C GLY A 71 3.12 -1.92 6.23
N ARG A 72 2.99 -1.26 5.08
CA ARG A 72 1.74 -1.04 4.37
C ARG A 72 1.90 -1.32 2.89
N VAL A 73 0.75 -1.55 2.25
CA VAL A 73 0.62 -1.56 0.79
C VAL A 73 0.25 -0.15 0.34
N ILE A 74 0.99 0.37 -0.63
CA ILE A 74 0.77 1.68 -1.26
C ILE A 74 0.48 1.43 -2.74
N GLU A 75 -0.42 2.21 -3.33
CA GLU A 75 -0.66 2.21 -4.76
C GLU A 75 -0.39 3.61 -5.32
N ILE A 76 0.40 3.68 -6.39
CA ILE A 76 0.62 4.90 -7.17
C ILE A 76 0.07 4.62 -8.57
N TYR A 77 -1.01 5.30 -8.93
CA TYR A 77 -1.68 5.10 -10.21
C TYR A 77 -1.85 6.40 -10.98
N GLY A 78 -1.92 6.27 -12.31
CA GLY A 78 -2.10 7.40 -13.20
C GLY A 78 -1.84 7.03 -14.65
N PRO A 79 -2.10 7.96 -15.59
CA PRO A 79 -1.76 7.78 -17.01
C PRO A 79 -0.29 7.39 -17.22
N GLU A 80 0.02 6.87 -18.40
CA GLU A 80 1.41 6.63 -18.79
C GLU A 80 2.21 7.95 -18.79
N SER A 81 3.52 7.86 -18.55
CA SER A 81 4.43 9.01 -18.58
C SER A 81 4.12 10.16 -17.59
N THR A 82 3.33 9.93 -16.53
CA THR A 82 3.06 10.93 -15.49
C THR A 82 4.06 10.96 -14.33
N GLY A 83 5.13 10.17 -14.42
CA GLY A 83 6.19 10.13 -13.40
C GLY A 83 5.98 9.10 -12.28
N LYS A 84 5.15 8.06 -12.48
CA LYS A 84 4.95 6.97 -11.50
C LYS A 84 6.26 6.29 -11.12
N SER A 85 7.00 5.78 -12.11
CA SER A 85 8.29 5.11 -11.89
C SER A 85 9.34 6.08 -11.36
N THR A 86 9.35 7.35 -11.81
CA THR A 86 10.20 8.40 -11.24
C THR A 86 9.96 8.59 -9.74
N LEU A 87 8.69 8.72 -9.30
CA LEU A 87 8.35 8.86 -7.90
C LEU A 87 8.73 7.60 -7.10
N ALA A 88 8.50 6.42 -7.66
CA ALA A 88 8.88 5.15 -7.04
C ALA A 88 10.39 5.04 -6.81
N LEU A 89 11.19 5.43 -7.80
CA LEU A 89 12.65 5.44 -7.68
C LEU A 89 13.14 6.49 -6.67
N HIS A 90 12.47 7.65 -6.56
CA HIS A 90 12.76 8.61 -5.48
C HIS A 90 12.48 8.01 -4.09
N ILE A 91 11.39 7.25 -3.93
CA ILE A 91 11.12 6.52 -2.68
C ILE A 91 12.23 5.50 -2.39
N CYS A 92 12.72 4.77 -3.40
CA CYS A 92 13.87 3.87 -3.23
C CYS A 92 15.12 4.62 -2.77
N ALA A 93 15.43 5.75 -3.41
CA ALA A 93 16.59 6.57 -3.05
C ALA A 93 16.47 7.10 -1.60
N GLU A 94 15.29 7.54 -1.17
CA GLU A 94 15.05 8.00 0.20
C GLU A 94 15.13 6.87 1.23
N ALA A 95 14.74 5.64 0.88
CA ALA A 95 14.96 4.48 1.72
C ALA A 95 16.45 4.17 1.88
N GLN A 96 17.21 4.14 0.78
CA GLN A 96 18.65 3.89 0.77
C GLN A 96 19.45 4.96 1.53
N LYS A 97 19.06 6.24 1.44
CA LYS A 97 19.69 7.33 2.21
C LYS A 97 19.56 7.17 3.72
N LYS A 98 18.61 6.35 4.17
CA LYS A 98 18.41 6.00 5.59
C LYS A 98 18.98 4.61 5.92
N ASP A 99 19.98 4.18 5.14
CA ASP A 99 20.64 2.87 5.26
C ASP A 99 19.67 1.67 5.08
N GLY A 100 18.53 1.89 4.43
CA GLY A 100 17.54 0.85 4.15
C GLY A 100 17.76 0.13 2.82
N VAL A 101 17.23 -1.07 2.70
CA VAL A 101 17.29 -1.90 1.50
C VAL A 101 16.07 -1.66 0.61
N ALA A 102 16.30 -1.35 -0.66
CA ALA A 102 15.26 -1.18 -1.67
C ALA A 102 15.29 -2.34 -2.68
N ALA A 103 14.10 -2.78 -3.10
CA ALA A 103 13.93 -3.75 -4.17
C ALA A 103 12.97 -3.24 -5.25
N PHE A 104 13.24 -3.59 -6.50
CA PHE A 104 12.45 -3.21 -7.66
C PHE A 104 12.11 -4.46 -8.47
N VAL A 105 10.82 -4.82 -8.50
CA VAL A 105 10.27 -5.90 -9.32
C VAL A 105 9.76 -5.27 -10.61
N ASP A 106 10.60 -5.30 -11.64
CA ASP A 106 10.37 -4.72 -12.95
C ASP A 106 9.68 -5.75 -13.86
N VAL A 107 8.35 -5.73 -13.83
CA VAL A 107 7.49 -6.59 -14.67
C VAL A 107 7.27 -5.96 -16.06
N GLU A 108 7.41 -4.64 -16.19
CA GLU A 108 7.37 -3.95 -17.49
C GLU A 108 8.68 -4.03 -18.29
N HIS A 109 9.77 -4.49 -17.67
CA HIS A 109 11.11 -4.59 -18.26
C HIS A 109 11.60 -3.24 -18.80
N ALA A 110 11.25 -2.15 -18.09
CA ALA A 110 11.40 -0.77 -18.55
C ALA A 110 12.31 0.08 -17.64
N LEU A 111 12.91 -0.50 -16.61
CA LEU A 111 13.80 0.23 -15.72
C LEU A 111 15.10 0.65 -16.43
N ASP A 112 15.41 1.95 -16.40
CA ASP A 112 16.68 2.52 -16.87
C ASP A 112 17.63 2.76 -15.68
N PRO A 113 18.72 1.98 -15.54
CA PRO A 113 19.69 2.14 -14.45
C PRO A 113 20.43 3.49 -14.46
N ASP A 114 20.71 4.05 -15.64
CA ASP A 114 21.40 5.34 -15.76
C ASP A 114 20.50 6.47 -15.27
N TYR A 115 19.21 6.42 -15.61
CA TYR A 115 18.22 7.35 -15.08
C TYR A 115 18.08 7.22 -13.56
N ALA A 116 17.93 5.99 -13.06
CA ALA A 116 17.80 5.72 -11.62
C ALA A 116 19.01 6.25 -10.82
N LYS A 117 20.23 6.12 -11.36
CA LYS A 117 21.45 6.66 -10.76
C LYS A 117 21.41 8.19 -10.66
N ARG A 118 20.95 8.86 -11.74
CA ARG A 118 20.88 10.33 -11.79
C ARG A 118 19.91 10.92 -10.77
N ILE A 119 18.85 10.20 -10.41
CA ILE A 119 17.88 10.63 -9.38
C ILE A 119 18.28 10.23 -7.96
N GLY A 120 19.46 9.60 -7.79
CA GLY A 120 20.08 9.35 -6.50
C GLY A 120 19.84 7.94 -5.92
N VAL A 121 19.35 7.00 -6.74
CA VAL A 121 19.32 5.59 -6.34
C VAL A 121 20.74 5.03 -6.36
N ASN A 122 21.12 4.33 -5.29
CA ASN A 122 22.33 3.54 -5.26
C ASN A 122 22.07 2.24 -6.04
N ILE A 123 22.56 2.20 -7.28
CA ILE A 123 22.35 1.07 -8.20
C ILE A 123 23.11 -0.18 -7.76
N ASP A 124 24.25 -0.03 -7.09
CA ASP A 124 25.09 -1.16 -6.69
C ASP A 124 24.39 -2.02 -5.61
N ASP A 125 23.54 -1.40 -4.80
CA ASP A 125 22.81 -2.04 -3.70
C ASP A 125 21.29 -2.20 -3.96
N LEU A 126 20.78 -1.76 -5.12
CA LEU A 126 19.37 -1.92 -5.47
C LEU A 126 19.10 -3.37 -5.90
N LEU A 127 18.22 -4.07 -5.18
CA LEU A 127 17.78 -5.40 -5.60
C LEU A 127 16.82 -5.28 -6.79
N ILE A 128 17.10 -5.96 -7.90
CA ILE A 128 16.23 -5.95 -9.10
C ILE A 128 15.79 -7.37 -9.41
N SER A 129 14.53 -7.52 -9.83
CA SER A 129 13.98 -8.76 -10.38
C SER A 129 13.14 -8.48 -11.62
N GLN A 130 13.34 -9.27 -12.67
CA GLN A 130 12.53 -9.26 -13.90
C GLN A 130 11.82 -10.62 -14.04
N PRO A 131 10.61 -10.76 -13.48
CA PRO A 131 9.89 -12.03 -13.45
C PRO A 131 9.16 -12.33 -14.77
N ASP A 132 9.05 -13.61 -15.10
CA ASP A 132 8.37 -14.10 -16.31
C ASP A 132 6.84 -14.17 -16.14
N SER A 133 6.31 -14.08 -14.91
CA SER A 133 4.86 -14.13 -14.66
C SER A 133 4.43 -13.36 -13.42
N GLY A 134 3.14 -13.01 -13.34
CA GLY A 134 2.55 -12.36 -12.17
C GLY A 134 2.66 -13.20 -10.90
N GLU A 135 2.50 -14.51 -10.98
CA GLU A 135 2.70 -15.42 -9.85
C GLU A 135 4.15 -15.38 -9.35
N GLN A 136 5.12 -15.42 -10.26
CA GLN A 136 6.54 -15.37 -9.90
C GLN A 136 6.89 -14.02 -9.26
N ALA A 137 6.41 -12.90 -9.84
CA ALA A 137 6.58 -11.57 -9.27
C ALA A 137 6.09 -11.51 -7.82
N LEU A 138 4.87 -12.00 -7.56
CA LEU A 138 4.27 -11.97 -6.22
C LEU A 138 4.96 -12.93 -5.24
N GLN A 139 5.49 -14.06 -5.71
CA GLN A 139 6.31 -14.97 -4.89
C GLN A 139 7.65 -14.34 -4.49
N ILE A 140 8.27 -13.57 -5.40
CA ILE A 140 9.49 -12.81 -5.10
C ILE A 140 9.19 -11.74 -4.06
N VAL A 141 8.10 -10.98 -4.22
CA VAL A 141 7.64 -10.01 -3.21
C VAL A 141 7.40 -10.70 -1.86
N GLU A 142 6.73 -11.85 -1.84
CA GLU A 142 6.49 -12.62 -0.60
C GLU A 142 7.80 -13.03 0.09
N THR A 143 8.77 -13.51 -0.68
CA THR A 143 10.07 -13.93 -0.17
C THR A 143 10.85 -12.76 0.42
N LEU A 144 10.88 -11.63 -0.29
CA LEU A 144 11.55 -10.41 0.16
C LEU A 144 10.90 -9.84 1.42
N VAL A 145 9.57 -9.79 1.49
CA VAL A 145 8.84 -9.37 2.70
C VAL A 145 9.20 -10.29 3.87
N HIS A 146 9.16 -11.62 3.68
CA HIS A 146 9.45 -12.57 4.75
C HIS A 146 10.90 -12.56 5.24
N SER A 147 11.85 -12.04 4.44
CA SER A 147 13.22 -11.84 4.92
C SER A 147 13.29 -10.89 6.11
N GLY A 148 12.40 -9.88 6.17
CA GLY A 148 12.41 -8.84 7.19
C GLY A 148 13.50 -7.78 7.01
N GLU A 149 14.32 -7.89 5.97
CA GLU A 149 15.49 -7.01 5.74
C GLU A 149 15.22 -5.94 4.66
N VAL A 150 14.12 -6.04 3.90
CA VAL A 150 13.79 -5.10 2.83
C VAL A 150 12.84 -4.01 3.34
N ASP A 151 13.25 -2.76 3.22
CA ASP A 151 12.50 -1.59 3.67
C ASP A 151 11.40 -1.18 2.69
N VAL A 152 11.69 -1.23 1.39
CA VAL A 152 10.73 -0.90 0.33
C VAL A 152 10.86 -1.84 -0.87
N ILE A 153 9.71 -2.29 -1.37
CA ILE A 153 9.59 -3.08 -2.60
C ILE A 153 8.68 -2.34 -3.56
N ILE A 154 9.18 -2.00 -4.74
CA ILE A 154 8.38 -1.47 -5.85
C ILE A 154 7.99 -2.61 -6.78
N VAL A 155 6.73 -2.63 -7.23
CA VAL A 155 6.23 -3.54 -8.27
C VAL A 155 5.74 -2.70 -9.45
N ASP A 156 6.51 -2.70 -10.54
CA ASP A 156 6.24 -1.92 -11.76
C ASP A 156 5.91 -2.87 -12.93
N SER A 157 4.66 -3.07 -13.34
CA SER A 157 3.41 -2.54 -12.77
C SER A 157 2.38 -3.64 -12.60
N VAL A 158 1.30 -3.35 -11.87
CA VAL A 158 0.19 -4.29 -11.67
C VAL A 158 -0.39 -4.75 -13.00
N ALA A 159 -0.50 -3.85 -13.99
CA ALA A 159 -1.07 -4.16 -15.29
C ALA A 159 -0.29 -5.26 -16.02
N ALA A 160 1.02 -5.35 -15.78
CA ALA A 160 1.92 -6.33 -16.37
C ALA A 160 2.00 -7.67 -15.61
N LEU A 161 1.31 -7.81 -14.45
CA LEU A 161 1.25 -9.08 -13.69
C LEU A 161 0.37 -10.13 -14.37
N ALA A 162 0.74 -10.52 -15.58
CA ALA A 162 0.05 -11.53 -16.38
C ALA A 162 0.19 -12.92 -15.73
N PRO A 163 -0.91 -13.60 -15.39
CA PRO A 163 -0.87 -14.96 -14.86
C PRO A 163 -0.25 -15.94 -15.86
N LYS A 164 0.46 -16.98 -15.39
CA LYS A 164 1.09 -18.01 -16.28
C LYS A 164 0.11 -18.59 -17.30
N ALA A 165 -1.14 -18.79 -16.90
CA ALA A 165 -2.17 -19.37 -17.74
C ALA A 165 -2.70 -18.41 -18.82
N GLU A 166 -2.47 -17.10 -18.67
CA GLU A 166 -2.71 -16.09 -19.71
C GLU A 166 -1.53 -16.04 -20.68
N ILE A 167 -0.29 -16.07 -20.17
CA ILE A 167 0.95 -16.08 -20.97
C ILE A 167 1.03 -17.32 -21.88
N ALA A 168 0.62 -18.48 -21.37
CA ALA A 168 0.60 -19.73 -22.13
C ALA A 168 -0.63 -19.87 -23.06
N GLY A 169 -1.61 -18.98 -22.95
CA GLY A 169 -2.80 -18.99 -23.79
C GLY A 169 -2.55 -18.39 -25.17
N GLU A 170 -3.47 -18.61 -26.09
CA GLU A 170 -3.44 -17.95 -27.40
C GLU A 170 -3.97 -16.52 -27.30
N MET A 171 -3.47 -15.63 -28.16
CA MET A 171 -3.94 -14.26 -28.23
C MET A 171 -5.44 -14.24 -28.60
N GLY A 172 -6.29 -13.77 -27.69
CA GLY A 172 -7.75 -13.79 -27.85
C GLY A 172 -8.48 -14.74 -26.90
N ASP A 173 -7.76 -15.58 -26.15
CA ASP A 173 -8.35 -16.37 -25.05
C ASP A 173 -8.71 -15.46 -23.86
N PHE A 174 -9.99 -15.08 -23.78
CA PHE A 174 -10.49 -14.20 -22.72
C PHE A 174 -10.67 -14.95 -21.39
N ARG A 175 -9.68 -14.87 -20.51
CA ARG A 175 -9.80 -15.36 -19.11
C ARG A 175 -10.13 -14.22 -18.15
N ILE A 176 -11.40 -13.83 -18.15
CA ILE A 176 -11.89 -12.69 -17.36
C ILE A 176 -11.53 -12.83 -15.87
N GLY A 177 -10.87 -11.80 -15.34
CA GLY A 177 -10.61 -11.62 -13.91
C GLY A 177 -9.52 -12.53 -13.31
N LEU A 178 -8.68 -13.17 -14.14
CA LEU A 178 -7.60 -14.03 -13.62
C LEU A 178 -6.58 -13.24 -12.79
N GLN A 179 -6.15 -12.09 -13.29
CA GLN A 179 -5.26 -11.16 -12.58
C GLN A 179 -5.88 -10.66 -11.26
N ALA A 180 -7.17 -10.32 -11.25
CA ALA A 180 -7.87 -9.87 -10.04
C ALA A 180 -7.91 -10.96 -8.95
N ARG A 181 -8.13 -12.22 -9.35
CA ARG A 181 -8.08 -13.37 -8.43
C ARG A 181 -6.67 -13.61 -7.88
N LEU A 182 -5.65 -13.52 -8.75
CA LEU A 182 -4.25 -13.63 -8.37
C LEU A 182 -3.88 -12.58 -7.31
N MET A 183 -4.17 -11.30 -7.58
CA MET A 183 -3.90 -10.19 -6.66
C MET A 183 -4.65 -10.35 -5.33
N SER A 184 -5.93 -10.71 -5.38
CA SER A 184 -6.74 -10.92 -4.18
C SER A 184 -6.20 -12.05 -3.29
N SER A 185 -5.68 -13.12 -3.91
CA SER A 185 -5.06 -14.23 -3.19
C SER A 185 -3.71 -13.83 -2.57
N ALA A 186 -2.86 -13.14 -3.33
CA ALA A 186 -1.55 -12.70 -2.88
C ALA A 186 -1.64 -11.65 -1.76
N LEU A 187 -2.40 -10.58 -1.95
CA LEU A 187 -2.54 -9.51 -0.95
C LEU A 187 -3.12 -10.01 0.37
N ARG A 188 -4.04 -10.98 0.33
CA ARG A 188 -4.59 -11.63 1.54
C ARG A 188 -3.49 -12.32 2.37
N LYS A 189 -2.48 -12.91 1.72
CA LYS A 189 -1.34 -13.54 2.42
C LYS A 189 -0.30 -12.52 2.85
N LEU A 190 0.02 -11.57 1.97
CA LEU A 190 1.09 -10.59 2.16
C LEU A 190 0.76 -9.55 3.23
N SER A 191 -0.49 -9.13 3.37
CA SER A 191 -0.85 -7.98 4.24
C SER A 191 -0.36 -8.12 5.68
N ALA A 192 -0.48 -9.32 6.26
CA ALA A 192 -0.03 -9.59 7.64
C ALA A 192 1.51 -9.60 7.74
N ALA A 193 2.17 -10.20 6.75
CA ALA A 193 3.63 -10.28 6.69
C ALA A 193 4.26 -8.89 6.52
N ILE A 194 3.71 -8.08 5.61
CA ILE A 194 4.07 -6.68 5.36
C ILE A 194 3.99 -5.87 6.66
N ALA A 195 2.87 -5.97 7.39
CA ALA A 195 2.69 -5.23 8.64
C ALA A 195 3.69 -5.64 9.74
N LYS A 196 4.03 -6.94 9.81
CA LYS A 196 4.96 -7.50 10.80
C LYS A 196 6.41 -7.10 10.53
N THR A 197 6.81 -7.11 9.27
CA THR A 197 8.20 -6.89 8.80
C THR A 197 8.53 -5.43 8.59
N LYS A 198 7.51 -4.55 8.59
CA LYS A 198 7.66 -3.11 8.32
C LYS A 198 8.17 -2.78 6.92
N THR A 199 8.17 -3.74 5.99
CA THR A 199 8.39 -3.49 4.57
C THR A 199 7.26 -2.67 3.97
N ALA A 200 7.55 -1.59 3.26
CA ALA A 200 6.58 -0.89 2.42
C ALA A 200 6.51 -1.57 1.04
N VAL A 201 5.32 -1.93 0.57
CA VAL A 201 5.14 -2.50 -0.78
C VAL A 201 4.36 -1.52 -1.64
N VAL A 202 4.98 -1.02 -2.70
CA VAL A 202 4.41 0.00 -3.60
C VAL A 202 4.07 -0.64 -4.94
N PHE A 203 2.80 -0.65 -5.28
CA PHE A 203 2.33 -1.08 -6.60
C PHE A 203 2.16 0.12 -7.52
N LEU A 204 2.75 0.05 -8.70
CA LEU A 204 2.46 1.00 -9.78
C LEU A 204 1.31 0.47 -10.62
N ASN A 205 0.40 1.36 -11.01
CA ASN A 205 -0.77 0.98 -11.78
C ASN A 205 -1.15 2.03 -12.82
N GLN A 206 -1.88 1.61 -13.83
CA GLN A 206 -2.34 2.46 -14.92
C GLN A 206 -3.85 2.67 -14.83
N THR A 207 -4.32 3.87 -15.19
CA THR A 207 -5.75 4.15 -15.29
C THR A 207 -6.36 3.45 -16.50
N ARG A 208 -7.47 2.73 -16.33
CA ARG A 208 -8.27 2.18 -17.44
C ARG A 208 -9.62 2.89 -17.55
N MET A 209 -10.04 3.19 -18.78
CA MET A 209 -11.41 3.66 -19.03
C MET A 209 -12.37 2.48 -18.91
N LYS A 210 -13.51 2.68 -18.24
CA LYS A 210 -14.62 1.71 -18.30
C LYS A 210 -15.29 1.85 -19.66
N ILE A 211 -15.11 0.86 -20.53
CA ILE A 211 -15.86 0.79 -21.78
C ILE A 211 -17.28 0.32 -21.41
N GLY A 212 -18.30 1.15 -21.66
CA GLY A 212 -19.71 0.75 -21.56
C GLY A 212 -20.47 1.13 -20.27
N VAL A 213 -20.06 2.18 -19.54
CA VAL A 213 -20.90 2.87 -18.54
C VAL A 213 -20.88 4.37 -18.83
#